data_AF-A0A1B9G5J7-F1
#
_entry.id   AF-A0A1B9G5J7-F1
#
_cell.length_a   1.000
_cell.length_b   1.000
_cell.length_c   1.000
_cell.angle_alpha   90.00
_cell.angle_beta   90.00
_cell.angle_gamma   90.00
#
_symmetry.space_group_name_H-M   'P 1'
#
loop_
_entity.id
_entity.type
_entity.pdbx_description
1 polymer ?
#
loop_
_entity_poly.entity_id
_entity_poly.type
_entity_poly.pdbx_seq_one_letter_code
_entity_poly.pdbx_strand_id
1 'polypeptide(L)'
;MSSSQGRKRQPSTGNVIAESVKRQVKEVGDTAQDAVVSGAWGYPIYGIYYLITHPALIRPLLPTLFKGVLVSVGVVAALFSFTYLPQVAVLAFVSGPLAFALAVPLVLGESFVVINFLTRALLVNQAGVDLFDAVLLQKGHSTLVEHGRQVTAGGSGGKSKVMGTLLMKPLSRFSTDNVVRYILTLPLNLIPVVGTVFFLGFNGFKSGPGYHARYFQLKGYDKAKKSELIKKRRGAYTAFGTMAMVLNLIPGLSIIFTFTNAVGAALWASDLEKKGRTSTADLHSARKDAREDEVEVLLPNAGGSSGSGNARKDL
;
A
#
# COMPACT_ATOMS: atom_id res chain seq x y z
N MET A 1 -40.89 2.70 54.31
CA MET A 1 -39.92 3.30 53.36
C MET A 1 -39.28 2.15 52.59
N SER A 2 -39.67 1.91 51.34
CA SER A 2 -39.06 0.90 50.47
C SER A 2 -38.60 1.58 49.18
N SER A 3 -37.28 1.60 48.98
CA SER A 3 -36.60 2.30 47.91
C SER A 3 -36.79 1.58 46.58
N SER A 4 -37.38 2.27 45.60
CA SER A 4 -37.52 1.78 44.23
C SER A 4 -36.16 1.76 43.53
N GLN A 5 -35.70 0.56 43.21
CA GLN A 5 -34.46 0.30 42.48
C GLN A 5 -34.69 0.57 40.99
N GLY A 6 -34.07 1.64 40.46
CA GLY A 6 -34.14 2.02 39.05
C GLY A 6 -33.55 0.93 38.15
N ARG A 7 -34.42 0.22 37.43
CA ARG A 7 -34.06 -0.80 36.43
C ARG A 7 -33.41 -0.10 35.22
N LYS A 8 -32.08 -0.18 35.09
CA LYS A 8 -31.35 0.27 33.89
C LYS A 8 -31.91 -0.44 32.66
N ARG A 9 -32.57 0.31 31.79
CA ARG A 9 -33.07 -0.19 30.49
C ARG A 9 -31.87 -0.61 29.64
N GLN A 10 -31.75 -1.91 29.36
CA GLN A 10 -30.85 -2.41 28.32
C GLN A 10 -31.28 -1.80 26.97
N PRO A 11 -30.36 -1.24 26.16
CA PRO A 11 -30.71 -0.67 24.87
C PRO A 11 -31.29 -1.77 23.97
N SER A 12 -32.41 -1.48 23.32
CA SER A 12 -33.06 -2.41 22.39
C SER A 12 -32.09 -2.74 21.24
N THR A 13 -32.05 -4.02 20.83
CA THR A 13 -31.18 -4.52 19.75
C THR A 13 -31.31 -3.70 18.46
N GLY A 14 -32.49 -3.12 18.19
CA GLY A 14 -32.72 -2.21 17.06
C GLY A 14 -31.93 -0.90 17.14
N ASN A 15 -31.77 -0.31 18.32
CA ASN A 15 -30.98 0.91 18.50
C ASN A 15 -29.48 0.64 18.33
N VAL A 16 -28.99 -0.53 18.75
CA VAL A 16 -27.59 -0.94 18.56
C VAL A 16 -27.28 -1.14 17.07
N ILE A 17 -28.19 -1.78 16.33
CA ILE A 17 -28.05 -1.98 14.88
C ILE A 17 -28.12 -0.63 14.16
N ALA A 18 -29.10 0.22 14.46
CA ALA A 18 -29.23 1.55 13.85
C ALA A 18 -28.01 2.44 14.13
N GLU A 19 -27.48 2.43 15.36
CA GLU A 19 -26.24 3.13 15.69
C GLU A 19 -25.03 2.56 14.95
N SER A 20 -24.91 1.24 14.83
CA SER A 20 -23.82 0.61 14.10
C SER A 20 -23.85 0.96 12.61
N VAL A 21 -25.03 0.98 11.99
CA VAL A 21 -25.23 1.39 10.60
C VAL A 21 -24.90 2.87 10.43
N LYS A 22 -25.38 3.74 11.32
CA LYS A 22 -25.09 5.18 11.27
C LYS A 22 -23.58 5.46 11.42
N ARG A 23 -22.89 4.73 12.30
CA ARG A 23 -21.44 4.82 12.48
C ARG A 23 -20.71 4.35 11.22
N GLN A 24 -21.10 3.23 10.63
CA GLN A 24 -20.50 2.72 9.40
C GLN A 24 -20.71 3.66 8.20
N VAL A 25 -21.92 4.22 8.04
CA VAL A 25 -22.21 5.21 6.97
C VAL A 25 -21.36 6.47 7.15
N LYS A 26 -21.24 6.96 8.38
CA LYS A 26 -20.39 8.11 8.68
C LYS A 26 -18.90 7.81 8.42
N GLU A 27 -18.41 6.65 8.86
CA GLU A 27 -17.03 6.20 8.62
C GLU A 27 -16.71 6.03 7.13
N VAL A 28 -17.66 5.52 6.34
CA VAL A 28 -17.54 5.42 4.87
C VAL A 28 -17.53 6.80 4.23
N GLY A 29 -18.40 7.71 4.67
CA GLY A 29 -18.44 9.09 4.20
C GLY A 29 -17.14 9.84 4.48
N ASP A 30 -16.65 9.78 5.71
CA ASP A 30 -15.38 10.39 6.14
C ASP A 30 -14.20 9.81 5.34
N THR A 31 -14.18 8.48 5.13
CA THR A 31 -13.15 7.82 4.32
C THR A 31 -13.19 8.25 2.84
N ALA A 32 -14.38 8.46 2.27
CA ALA A 32 -14.54 8.90 0.89
C ALA A 32 -14.11 10.37 0.71
N GLN A 33 -14.44 11.24 1.66
CA GLN A 33 -13.98 12.62 1.66
C GLN A 33 -12.46 12.69 1.83
N ASP A 34 -11.90 11.95 2.79
CA ASP A 34 -10.45 11.83 2.98
C ASP A 34 -9.76 11.26 1.74
N ALA A 35 -10.40 10.32 1.03
CA ALA A 35 -9.85 9.76 -0.21
C ALA A 35 -9.65 10.84 -1.28
N VAL A 36 -10.65 11.69 -1.49
CA VAL A 36 -10.56 12.78 -2.48
C VAL A 36 -9.58 13.86 -2.01
N VAL A 37 -9.68 14.29 -0.76
CA VAL A 37 -8.89 15.41 -0.19
C VAL A 37 -7.41 15.04 0.01
N SER A 38 -7.10 13.75 0.26
CA SER A 38 -5.71 13.31 0.47
C SER A 38 -4.78 13.57 -0.71
N GLY A 39 -5.31 13.80 -1.92
CA GLY A 39 -4.55 13.91 -3.16
C GLY A 39 -3.83 12.62 -3.56
N ALA A 40 -4.03 11.52 -2.83
CA ALA A 40 -3.26 10.29 -3.02
C ALA A 40 -3.59 9.58 -4.35
N TRP A 41 -4.77 9.85 -4.91
CA TRP A 41 -5.18 9.39 -6.23
C TRP A 41 -4.30 9.97 -7.37
N GLY A 42 -3.58 11.07 -7.14
CA GLY A 42 -2.69 11.66 -8.15
C GLY A 42 -1.37 10.89 -8.34
N TYR A 43 -0.87 10.20 -7.30
CA TYR A 43 0.44 9.54 -7.35
C TYR A 43 0.56 8.42 -8.40
N PRO A 44 -0.45 7.56 -8.65
CA PRO A 44 -0.42 6.64 -9.76
C PRO A 44 -0.15 7.32 -11.12
N ILE A 45 -0.75 8.50 -11.35
CA ILE A 45 -0.52 9.29 -12.57
C ILE A 45 0.89 9.89 -12.56
N TYR A 46 1.30 10.49 -11.43
CA TYR A 46 2.66 11.01 -11.29
C TYR A 46 3.72 9.93 -11.48
N GLY A 47 3.44 8.69 -11.11
CA GLY A 47 4.31 7.55 -11.37
C GLY A 47 4.54 7.27 -12.85
N ILE A 48 3.50 7.44 -13.69
CA ILE A 48 3.62 7.33 -15.15
C ILE A 48 4.53 8.43 -15.67
N TYR A 49 4.20 9.68 -15.33
CA TYR A 49 4.97 10.85 -15.77
C TYR A 49 6.45 10.77 -15.31
N TYR A 50 6.69 10.37 -14.06
CA TYR A 50 8.03 10.27 -13.49
C TYR A 50 8.85 9.17 -14.17
N LEU A 51 8.25 8.02 -14.47
CA LEU A 51 8.93 6.93 -15.17
C LEU A 51 9.33 7.33 -16.59
N ILE A 52 8.46 8.06 -17.31
CA ILE A 52 8.73 8.54 -18.68
C ILE A 52 9.84 9.60 -18.68
N THR A 53 9.82 10.52 -17.73
CA THR A 53 10.81 11.61 -17.63
C THR A 53 12.17 11.17 -17.10
N HIS A 54 12.26 10.01 -16.43
CA HIS A 54 13.49 9.49 -15.85
C HIS A 54 13.91 8.16 -16.52
N PRO A 55 14.45 8.19 -17.76
CA PRO A 55 14.82 6.98 -18.50
C PRO A 55 15.88 6.11 -17.80
N ALA A 56 16.63 6.69 -16.84
CA ALA A 56 17.55 5.96 -15.97
C ALA A 56 16.85 4.86 -15.15
N LEU A 57 15.55 5.01 -14.84
CA LEU A 57 14.76 4.00 -14.13
C LEU A 57 14.28 2.85 -15.04
N ILE A 58 14.24 3.07 -16.35
CA ILE A 58 13.80 2.07 -17.34
C ILE A 58 14.95 1.10 -17.66
N ARG A 59 16.20 1.58 -17.67
CA ARG A 59 17.39 0.76 -17.97
C ARG A 59 17.48 -0.51 -17.10
N PRO A 60 17.29 -0.46 -15.76
CA PRO A 60 17.28 -1.65 -14.91
C PRO A 60 16.10 -2.60 -15.17
N LEU A 61 15.00 -2.13 -15.78
CA LEU A 61 13.83 -2.95 -16.09
C LEU A 61 14.03 -3.80 -17.35
N LEU A 62 14.82 -3.33 -18.33
CA LEU A 62 15.10 -4.06 -19.58
C LEU A 62 15.51 -5.53 -19.37
N PRO A 63 16.52 -5.86 -18.52
CA PRO A 63 16.91 -7.26 -18.31
C PRO A 63 15.78 -8.09 -17.68
N THR A 64 14.96 -7.50 -16.83
CA THR A 64 13.78 -8.17 -16.24
C THR A 64 12.72 -8.44 -17.30
N LEU A 65 12.46 -7.47 -18.19
CA LEU A 65 11.52 -7.63 -19.31
C LEU A 65 12.00 -8.72 -20.28
N PHE A 66 13.30 -8.72 -20.62
CA PHE A 66 13.90 -9.75 -21.47
C PHE A 66 13.74 -11.16 -20.85
N LYS A 67 14.03 -11.31 -19.56
CA LYS A 67 13.76 -12.57 -18.83
C LYS A 67 12.28 -12.94 -18.87
N GLY A 68 11.38 -11.97 -18.77
CA GLY A 68 9.94 -12.19 -18.88
C GLY A 68 9.52 -12.73 -20.24
N VAL A 69 10.05 -12.15 -21.32
CA VAL A 69 9.84 -12.66 -22.68
C VAL A 69 10.37 -14.07 -22.82
N LEU A 70 11.58 -14.35 -22.35
CA LEU A 70 12.18 -15.69 -22.41
C LEU A 70 11.33 -16.73 -21.66
N VAL A 71 10.88 -16.41 -20.44
CA VAL A 71 9.97 -17.27 -19.68
C VAL A 71 8.65 -17.47 -20.43
N SER A 72 8.10 -16.42 -21.03
CA SER A 72 6.84 -16.52 -21.77
C SER A 72 6.95 -17.45 -22.99
N VAL A 73 8.02 -17.31 -23.77
CA VAL A 73 8.29 -18.17 -24.93
C VAL A 73 8.49 -19.62 -24.47
N GLY A 74 9.24 -19.84 -23.39
CA GLY A 74 9.45 -21.17 -22.82
C GLY A 74 8.15 -21.84 -22.36
N VAL A 75 7.26 -21.08 -21.70
CA VAL A 75 5.95 -21.59 -21.25
C VAL A 75 5.06 -21.95 -22.43
N VAL A 76 4.94 -21.06 -23.42
CA VAL A 76 4.15 -21.33 -24.63
C VAL A 76 4.69 -22.57 -25.34
N ALA A 77 6.00 -22.64 -25.58
CA ALA A 77 6.62 -23.78 -26.25
C ALA A 77 6.38 -25.10 -25.49
N ALA A 78 6.52 -25.08 -24.16
CA ALA A 78 6.26 -26.26 -23.33
C ALA A 78 4.79 -26.69 -23.40
N LEU A 79 3.84 -25.77 -23.21
CA LEU A 79 2.42 -26.10 -23.26
C LEU A 79 1.99 -26.58 -24.65
N PHE A 80 2.42 -25.93 -25.73
CA PHE A 80 2.15 -26.44 -27.07
C PHE A 80 2.76 -27.81 -27.33
N SER A 81 3.93 -28.12 -26.77
CA SER A 81 4.57 -29.42 -26.93
C SER A 81 3.84 -30.53 -26.15
N PHE A 82 3.36 -30.23 -24.94
CA PHE A 82 2.81 -31.25 -24.03
C PHE A 82 1.29 -31.32 -23.97
N THR A 83 0.57 -30.21 -24.16
CA THR A 83 -0.89 -30.15 -23.97
C THR A 83 -1.67 -30.02 -25.27
N TYR A 84 -1.08 -29.51 -26.36
CA TYR A 84 -1.80 -29.31 -27.62
C TYR A 84 -2.37 -30.62 -28.18
N LEU A 85 -1.55 -31.65 -28.38
CA LEU A 85 -2.02 -32.92 -28.95
C LEU A 85 -3.04 -33.63 -28.04
N PRO A 86 -2.83 -33.72 -26.71
CA PRO A 86 -3.87 -34.24 -25.81
C PRO A 86 -5.19 -33.44 -25.87
N GLN A 87 -5.13 -32.12 -25.95
CA GLN A 87 -6.33 -31.28 -26.06
C GLN A 87 -7.06 -31.50 -27.38
N VAL A 88 -6.32 -31.58 -28.49
CA VAL A 88 -6.90 -31.90 -29.81
C VAL A 88 -7.58 -33.26 -29.77
N ALA A 89 -6.97 -34.28 -29.13
CA ALA A 89 -7.58 -35.60 -29.02
C ALA A 89 -8.93 -35.57 -28.27
N VAL A 90 -9.01 -34.81 -27.18
CA VAL A 90 -10.27 -34.63 -26.43
C VAL A 90 -11.30 -33.83 -27.23
N LEU A 91 -10.89 -32.72 -27.85
CA LEU A 91 -11.76 -31.87 -28.65
C LEU A 91 -12.25 -32.55 -29.94
N ALA A 92 -11.46 -33.44 -30.52
CA ALA A 92 -11.80 -34.16 -31.74
C ALA A 92 -13.04 -35.05 -31.57
N PHE A 93 -13.31 -35.52 -30.34
CA PHE A 93 -14.51 -36.29 -30.02
C PHE A 93 -15.81 -35.49 -30.22
N VAL A 94 -15.77 -34.17 -29.97
CA VAL A 94 -16.95 -33.30 -30.03
C VAL A 94 -16.99 -32.48 -31.32
N SER A 95 -15.83 -31.96 -31.75
CA SER A 95 -15.72 -30.96 -32.81
C SER A 95 -15.06 -31.50 -34.09
N GLY A 96 -14.64 -32.77 -34.11
CA GLY A 96 -14.03 -33.39 -35.28
C GLY A 96 -12.76 -32.65 -35.75
N PRO A 97 -12.56 -32.46 -37.07
CA PRO A 97 -11.37 -31.78 -37.61
C PRO A 97 -11.18 -30.33 -37.15
N LEU A 98 -12.24 -29.66 -36.68
CA LEU A 98 -12.14 -28.30 -36.15
C LEU A 98 -11.38 -28.24 -34.81
N ALA A 99 -11.18 -29.38 -34.14
CA ALA A 99 -10.44 -29.48 -32.88
C ALA A 99 -9.02 -28.90 -32.95
N PHE A 100 -8.33 -29.05 -34.10
CA PHE A 100 -7.00 -28.49 -34.30
C PHE A 100 -6.97 -26.96 -34.19
N ALA A 101 -8.01 -26.28 -34.69
CA ALA A 101 -8.13 -24.84 -34.60
C ALA A 101 -8.62 -24.39 -33.21
N LEU A 102 -9.55 -25.14 -32.59
CA LEU A 102 -10.11 -24.82 -31.28
C LEU A 102 -9.14 -25.03 -30.12
N ALA A 103 -8.20 -25.97 -30.25
CA ALA A 103 -7.17 -26.20 -29.24
C ALA A 103 -6.17 -25.04 -29.12
N VAL A 104 -5.89 -24.31 -30.21
CA VAL A 104 -4.94 -23.19 -30.22
C VAL A 104 -5.30 -22.08 -29.21
N PRO A 105 -6.49 -21.47 -29.24
CA PRO A 105 -6.86 -20.44 -28.26
C PRO A 105 -6.96 -21.00 -26.84
N LEU A 106 -7.25 -22.29 -26.67
CA LEU A 106 -7.29 -22.94 -25.35
C LEU A 106 -5.88 -23.04 -24.73
N VAL A 107 -4.91 -23.59 -25.46
CA VAL A 107 -3.49 -23.62 -25.04
C VAL A 107 -2.96 -22.21 -24.79
N LEU A 108 -3.31 -21.23 -25.64
CA LEU A 108 -2.91 -19.84 -25.46
C LEU A 108 -3.53 -19.23 -24.19
N GLY A 109 -4.79 -19.55 -23.88
CA GLY A 109 -5.46 -19.11 -22.65
C GLY A 109 -4.79 -19.68 -21.39
N GLU A 110 -4.47 -20.97 -21.39
CA GLU A 110 -3.73 -21.61 -20.30
C GLU A 110 -2.32 -21.02 -20.15
N SER A 111 -1.64 -20.83 -21.28
CA SER A 111 -0.32 -20.18 -21.34
C SER A 111 -0.39 -18.79 -20.73
N PHE A 112 -1.40 -17.98 -21.07
CA PHE A 112 -1.60 -16.65 -20.50
C PHE A 112 -1.72 -16.69 -18.97
N VAL A 113 -2.48 -17.64 -18.42
CA VAL A 113 -2.62 -17.82 -16.97
C VAL A 113 -1.27 -18.16 -16.32
N VAL A 114 -0.54 -19.13 -16.88
CA VAL A 114 0.77 -19.56 -16.36
C VAL A 114 1.81 -18.45 -16.47
N ILE A 115 1.87 -17.76 -17.61
CA ILE A 115 2.80 -16.64 -17.86
C ILE A 115 2.54 -15.51 -16.89
N ASN A 116 1.28 -15.11 -16.70
CA ASN A 116 0.93 -14.06 -15.74
C ASN A 116 1.31 -14.47 -14.32
N PHE A 117 1.07 -15.72 -13.94
CA PHE A 117 1.43 -16.21 -12.62
C PHE A 117 2.95 -16.17 -12.39
N LEU A 118 3.74 -16.74 -13.30
CA LEU A 118 5.20 -16.79 -13.19
C LEU A 118 5.85 -15.42 -13.28
N THR A 119 5.47 -14.62 -14.27
CA THR A 119 6.04 -13.28 -14.50
C THR A 119 5.73 -12.38 -13.31
N ARG A 120 4.49 -12.42 -12.80
CA ARG A 120 4.10 -11.62 -11.64
C ARG A 120 4.82 -12.05 -10.37
N ALA A 121 4.90 -13.36 -10.13
CA ALA A 121 5.53 -13.91 -8.93
C ALA A 121 7.04 -13.63 -8.88
N LEU A 122 7.75 -13.88 -9.99
CA LEU A 122 9.21 -13.90 -10.02
C LEU A 122 9.84 -12.58 -10.45
N LEU A 123 9.26 -11.90 -11.45
CA LEU A 123 9.92 -10.78 -12.12
C LEU A 123 9.34 -9.44 -11.67
N VAL A 124 8.01 -9.29 -11.73
CA VAL A 124 7.33 -8.01 -11.49
C VAL A 124 7.44 -7.58 -10.03
N ASN A 125 7.26 -8.50 -9.08
CA ASN A 125 7.38 -8.19 -7.66
C ASN A 125 8.79 -7.68 -7.31
N GLN A 126 9.82 -8.35 -7.82
CA GLN A 126 11.21 -7.99 -7.57
C GLN A 126 11.55 -6.65 -8.22
N ALA A 127 11.28 -6.51 -9.52
CA ALA A 127 11.57 -5.27 -10.22
C ALA A 127 10.74 -4.08 -9.72
N GLY A 128 9.51 -4.30 -9.23
CA GLY A 128 8.73 -3.27 -8.57
C GLY A 128 9.37 -2.78 -7.26
N VAL A 129 9.95 -3.69 -6.46
CA VAL A 129 10.72 -3.32 -5.25
C VAL A 129 11.99 -2.56 -5.60
N ASP A 130 12.73 -3.04 -6.60
CA ASP A 130 13.97 -2.38 -7.04
C ASP A 130 13.70 -0.98 -7.60
N LEU A 131 12.60 -0.82 -8.34
CA LEU A 131 12.15 0.47 -8.86
C LEU A 131 11.69 1.41 -7.73
N PHE A 132 10.98 0.88 -6.74
CA PHE A 132 10.58 1.63 -5.55
C PHE A 132 11.81 2.18 -4.81
N ASP A 133 12.80 1.32 -4.54
CA ASP A 133 14.05 1.70 -3.90
C ASP A 133 14.80 2.74 -4.76
N ALA A 134 14.92 2.53 -6.07
CA ALA A 134 15.61 3.45 -6.98
C ALA A 134 14.99 4.86 -6.99
N VAL A 135 13.66 4.96 -6.93
CA VAL A 135 12.96 6.25 -6.82
C VAL A 135 13.28 6.92 -5.48
N LEU A 136 13.28 6.18 -4.38
CA LEU A 136 13.66 6.73 -3.07
C LEU A 136 15.11 7.23 -3.05
N LEU A 137 16.04 6.51 -3.69
CA LEU A 137 17.43 6.95 -3.85
C LEU A 137 17.50 8.26 -4.63
N GLN A 138 16.80 8.37 -5.76
CA GLN A 138 16.74 9.61 -6.54
C GLN A 138 16.12 10.78 -5.77
N LYS A 139 15.20 10.51 -4.84
CA LYS A 139 14.58 11.52 -3.98
C LYS A 139 15.40 11.85 -2.73
N GLY A 140 16.62 11.32 -2.60
CA GLY A 140 17.54 11.65 -1.51
C GLY A 140 17.33 10.86 -0.22
N HIS A 141 16.60 9.73 -0.26
CA HIS A 141 16.36 8.88 0.91
C HIS A 141 17.31 7.67 0.96
N SER A 142 18.60 7.86 0.67
CA SER A 142 19.63 6.81 0.66
C SER A 142 19.73 6.07 1.99
N THR A 143 19.77 6.82 3.09
CA THR A 143 19.83 6.25 4.44
C THR A 143 18.65 5.33 4.74
N LEU A 144 17.43 5.70 4.35
CA LEU A 144 16.24 4.86 4.57
C LEU A 144 16.34 3.52 3.82
N VAL A 145 16.85 3.55 2.58
CA VAL A 145 17.01 2.34 1.75
C VAL A 145 18.14 1.47 2.27
N GLU A 146 19.27 2.05 2.66
CA GLU A 146 20.43 1.33 3.19
C GLU A 146 20.11 0.62 4.51
N HIS A 147 19.53 1.33 5.48
CA HIS A 147 19.12 0.74 6.75
C HIS A 147 18.06 -0.35 6.53
N GLY A 148 17.07 -0.10 5.67
CA GLY A 148 16.02 -1.08 5.36
C GLY A 148 16.54 -2.34 4.65
N ARG A 149 17.58 -2.23 3.82
CA ARG A 149 18.25 -3.37 3.19
C ARG A 149 19.03 -4.20 4.21
N GLN A 150 19.73 -3.58 5.15
CA GLN A 150 20.46 -4.28 6.22
C GLN A 150 19.51 -5.05 7.16
N VAL A 151 18.38 -4.44 7.55
CA VAL A 151 17.34 -5.10 8.35
C VAL A 151 16.73 -6.29 7.61
N THR A 152 16.59 -6.21 6.28
CA THR A 152 16.08 -7.31 5.46
C THR A 152 17.12 -8.44 5.28
N ALA A 153 18.41 -8.11 5.21
CA ALA A 153 19.50 -9.09 5.09
C ALA A 153 19.75 -9.86 6.40
N GLY A 154 19.63 -9.20 7.56
CA GLY A 154 19.77 -9.83 8.88
C GLY A 154 18.56 -10.68 9.29
N GLY A 155 17.43 -10.55 8.59
CA GLY A 155 16.19 -11.27 8.88
C GLY A 155 15.49 -11.73 7.61
N SER A 156 15.96 -12.80 6.96
CA SER A 156 15.13 -13.86 6.33
C SER A 156 15.72 -14.44 5.04
N GLY A 157 15.81 -15.78 5.00
CA GLY A 157 15.73 -16.60 3.79
C GLY A 157 14.39 -16.43 3.06
N GLY A 158 14.19 -15.25 2.46
CA GLY A 158 12.93 -14.80 1.85
C GLY A 158 12.58 -15.42 0.50
N LYS A 159 13.46 -16.23 -0.11
CA LYS A 159 13.20 -16.82 -1.42
C LYS A 159 12.30 -18.05 -1.37
N SER A 160 12.43 -18.93 -0.37
CA SER A 160 11.59 -20.14 -0.29
C SER A 160 10.25 -19.92 0.43
N LYS A 161 10.20 -19.00 1.40
CA LYS A 161 9.00 -18.75 2.20
C LYS A 161 7.89 -18.11 1.37
N VAL A 162 8.21 -17.22 0.43
CA VAL A 162 7.23 -16.59 -0.47
C VAL A 162 6.57 -17.63 -1.39
N MET A 163 7.35 -18.60 -1.91
CA MET A 163 6.82 -19.68 -2.73
C MET A 163 5.93 -20.64 -1.93
N GLY A 164 6.35 -21.04 -0.72
CA GLY A 164 5.54 -21.89 0.17
C GLY A 164 4.24 -21.22 0.66
N THR A 165 4.25 -19.91 0.89
CA THR A 165 3.04 -19.19 1.31
C THR A 165 2.04 -18.96 0.17
N LEU A 166 2.50 -18.94 -1.09
CA LEU A 166 1.64 -18.84 -2.27
C LEU A 166 0.93 -20.17 -2.59
N LEU A 167 1.60 -21.30 -2.34
CA LEU A 167 1.00 -22.64 -2.47
C LEU A 167 -0.04 -22.94 -1.38
N MET A 168 0.14 -22.43 -0.16
CA MET A 168 -0.79 -22.67 0.97
C MET A 168 -1.98 -21.70 1.06
N LYS A 169 -2.02 -20.62 0.25
CA LYS A 169 -3.06 -19.57 0.32
C LYS A 169 -4.20 -19.57 -0.72
N PRO A 170 -4.38 -20.55 -1.64
CA PRO A 170 -5.56 -20.52 -2.50
C PRO A 170 -6.86 -20.79 -1.72
N LEU A 171 -6.81 -21.44 -0.55
CA LEU A 171 -7.99 -21.93 0.18
C LEU A 171 -8.55 -21.00 1.28
N SER A 172 -7.87 -19.92 1.67
CA SER A 172 -8.36 -18.98 2.71
C SER A 172 -9.14 -17.78 2.17
N ARG A 173 -9.38 -17.71 0.85
CA ARG A 173 -10.14 -16.62 0.21
C ARG A 173 -11.67 -16.73 0.33
N PHE A 174 -12.21 -17.75 1.00
CA PHE A 174 -13.65 -18.03 0.96
C PHE A 174 -14.47 -17.66 2.19
N SER A 175 -13.95 -16.95 3.19
CA SER A 175 -14.78 -16.63 4.37
C SER A 175 -14.53 -15.24 4.94
N THR A 176 -15.26 -14.24 4.39
CA THR A 176 -15.89 -13.07 5.06
C THR A 176 -16.44 -12.01 4.08
N ASP A 177 -16.12 -12.09 2.78
CA ASP A 177 -16.60 -11.12 1.75
C ASP A 177 -18.11 -11.23 1.41
N ASN A 178 -18.83 -12.23 1.94
CA ASN A 178 -20.22 -12.51 1.54
C ASN A 178 -21.28 -11.66 2.26
N VAL A 179 -20.99 -11.14 3.46
CA VAL A 179 -21.98 -10.36 4.25
C VAL A 179 -22.09 -8.93 3.74
N VAL A 180 -20.96 -8.30 3.41
CA VAL A 180 -20.91 -6.97 2.77
C VAL A 180 -21.51 -7.04 1.37
N ARG A 181 -21.25 -8.13 0.64
CA ARG A 181 -21.84 -8.38 -0.68
C ARG A 181 -23.37 -8.45 -0.61
N TYR A 182 -23.94 -9.22 0.31
CA TYR A 182 -25.40 -9.44 0.39
C TYR A 182 -26.20 -8.18 0.76
N ILE A 183 -25.69 -7.37 1.71
CA ILE A 183 -26.35 -6.12 2.15
C ILE A 183 -26.24 -5.02 1.08
N LEU A 184 -25.17 -5.02 0.28
CA LEU A 184 -24.95 -4.00 -0.76
C LEU A 184 -25.50 -4.40 -2.14
N THR A 185 -25.62 -5.69 -2.47
CA THR A 185 -26.09 -6.14 -3.79
C THR A 185 -27.58 -5.89 -4.05
N LEU A 186 -28.38 -5.65 -3.00
CA LEU A 186 -29.82 -5.43 -3.13
C LEU A 186 -30.16 -4.08 -3.81
N PRO A 187 -29.54 -2.95 -3.44
CA PRO A 187 -29.73 -1.69 -4.16
C PRO A 187 -28.81 -1.51 -5.38
N LEU A 188 -27.58 -2.07 -5.37
CA LEU A 188 -26.55 -1.79 -6.40
C LEU A 188 -26.76 -2.47 -7.76
N ASN A 189 -27.48 -3.59 -7.82
CA ASN A 189 -27.74 -4.26 -9.10
C ASN A 189 -28.73 -3.50 -10.00
N LEU A 190 -29.41 -2.48 -9.48
CA LEU A 190 -30.47 -1.75 -10.18
C LEU A 190 -29.99 -0.52 -10.94
N ILE A 191 -28.73 -0.09 -10.76
CA ILE A 191 -28.18 1.10 -11.43
C ILE A 191 -26.80 0.77 -12.03
N PRO A 192 -26.70 0.60 -13.36
CA PRO A 192 -25.42 0.55 -14.07
C PRO A 192 -24.57 1.77 -13.65
N VAL A 193 -23.25 1.62 -13.55
CA VAL A 193 -22.27 2.61 -13.01
C VAL A 193 -22.07 2.54 -11.49
N VAL A 194 -23.12 2.45 -10.66
CA VAL A 194 -22.95 2.42 -9.18
C VAL A 194 -22.21 1.17 -8.74
N GLY A 195 -22.54 0.02 -9.34
CA GLY A 195 -21.82 -1.24 -9.11
C GLY A 195 -20.33 -1.15 -9.44
N THR A 196 -19.97 -0.49 -10.54
CA THR A 196 -18.57 -0.32 -10.98
C THR A 196 -17.80 0.60 -10.03
N VAL A 197 -18.38 1.74 -9.64
CA VAL A 197 -17.74 2.67 -8.70
C VAL A 197 -17.51 1.99 -7.35
N PHE A 198 -18.50 1.26 -6.84
CA PHE A 198 -18.34 0.48 -5.62
C PHE A 198 -17.27 -0.60 -5.75
N PHE A 199 -17.28 -1.37 -6.85
CA PHE A 199 -16.29 -2.40 -7.10
C PHE A 199 -14.87 -1.83 -7.11
N LEU A 200 -14.65 -0.72 -7.81
CA LEU A 200 -13.37 -0.03 -7.87
C LEU A 200 -12.95 0.51 -6.49
N GLY A 201 -13.88 1.16 -5.78
CA GLY A 201 -13.62 1.69 -4.44
C GLY A 201 -13.29 0.60 -3.41
N PHE A 202 -14.06 -0.49 -3.40
CA PHE A 202 -13.86 -1.61 -2.48
C PHE A 202 -12.54 -2.34 -2.74
N ASN A 203 -12.23 -2.62 -4.02
CA ASN A 203 -10.96 -3.23 -4.38
C ASN A 203 -9.79 -2.27 -4.15
N GLY A 204 -9.98 -0.96 -4.34
CA GLY A 204 -9.02 0.08 -3.98
C GLY A 204 -8.73 0.09 -2.48
N PHE A 205 -9.76 0.02 -1.65
CA PHE A 205 -9.65 -0.10 -0.19
C PHE A 205 -8.86 -1.35 0.24
N LYS A 206 -9.10 -2.49 -0.42
CA LYS A 206 -8.42 -3.76 -0.12
C LYS A 206 -6.96 -3.77 -0.59
N SER A 207 -6.69 -3.26 -1.79
CA SER A 207 -5.38 -3.35 -2.45
C SER A 207 -4.43 -2.19 -2.14
N GLY A 208 -4.96 -0.99 -1.88
CA GLY A 208 -4.23 0.26 -1.66
C GLY A 208 -3.03 0.16 -0.70
N PRO A 209 -3.20 -0.38 0.52
CA PRO A 209 -2.09 -0.52 1.47
C PRO A 209 -0.97 -1.43 1.00
N GLY A 210 -1.24 -2.33 0.04
CA GLY A 210 -0.25 -3.23 -0.54
C GLY A 210 0.87 -2.49 -1.27
N TYR A 211 0.56 -1.34 -1.89
CA TYR A 211 1.54 -0.54 -2.65
C TYR A 211 2.64 0.08 -1.77
N HIS A 212 2.38 0.28 -0.46
CA HIS A 212 3.38 0.71 0.51
C HIS A 212 4.03 -0.43 1.30
N ALA A 213 3.84 -1.69 0.89
CA ALA A 213 4.46 -2.83 1.57
C ALA A 213 5.99 -2.66 1.72
N ARG A 214 6.67 -2.21 0.65
CA ARG A 214 8.11 -1.95 0.65
C ARG A 214 8.49 -0.80 1.59
N TYR A 215 7.75 0.31 1.57
CA TYR A 215 7.98 1.43 2.49
C TYR A 215 7.92 1.01 3.96
N PHE A 216 6.88 0.25 4.34
CA PHE A 216 6.75 -0.24 5.71
C PHE A 216 7.87 -1.21 6.10
N GLN A 217 8.34 -2.02 5.14
CA GLN A 217 9.50 -2.89 5.34
C GLN A 217 10.78 -2.08 5.58
N LEU A 218 11.04 -1.05 4.77
CA LEU A 218 12.21 -0.18 4.92
C LEU A 218 12.20 0.56 6.26
N LYS A 219 11.01 0.88 6.77
CA LYS A 219 10.81 1.48 8.10
C LYS A 219 10.93 0.50 9.27
N GLY A 220 11.03 -0.79 9.01
CA GLY A 220 11.04 -1.83 10.05
C GLY A 220 9.77 -1.85 10.90
N TYR A 221 8.63 -1.41 10.36
CA TYR A 221 7.38 -1.39 11.13
C TYR A 221 6.84 -2.80 11.38
N ASP A 222 6.45 -3.05 12.61
CA ASP A 222 5.78 -4.27 13.00
C ASP A 222 4.31 -4.27 12.51
N LYS A 223 3.62 -5.40 12.70
CA LYS A 223 2.24 -5.55 12.21
C LYS A 223 1.27 -4.57 12.88
N ALA A 224 1.45 -4.27 14.17
CA ALA A 224 0.56 -3.37 14.90
C ALA A 224 0.70 -1.93 14.39
N LYS A 225 1.93 -1.40 14.32
CA LYS A 225 2.21 -0.05 13.82
C LYS A 225 1.82 0.12 12.37
N LYS A 226 2.05 -0.90 11.53
CA LYS A 226 1.58 -0.89 10.13
C LYS A 226 0.05 -0.77 10.05
N SER A 227 -0.69 -1.54 10.86
CA SER A 227 -2.15 -1.49 10.90
C SER A 227 -2.66 -0.11 11.32
N GLU A 228 -2.06 0.47 12.36
CA GLU A 228 -2.41 1.80 12.86
C GLU A 228 -2.19 2.89 11.80
N LEU A 229 -1.04 2.90 11.13
CA LEU A 229 -0.73 3.88 10.09
C LEU A 229 -1.62 3.72 8.85
N ILE A 230 -1.98 2.48 8.50
CA ILE A 230 -2.93 2.23 7.42
C ILE A 230 -4.32 2.75 7.78
N LYS A 231 -4.78 2.54 9.02
CA LYS A 231 -6.07 3.06 9.51
C LYS A 231 -6.09 4.59 9.48
N LYS A 232 -5.03 5.24 9.97
CA LYS A 232 -4.93 6.72 9.99
C LYS A 232 -4.98 7.36 8.60
N ARG A 233 -4.65 6.61 7.54
CA ARG A 233 -4.61 7.10 6.15
C ARG A 233 -5.48 6.27 5.23
N ARG A 234 -6.58 5.72 5.75
CA ARG A 234 -7.40 4.76 5.02
C ARG A 234 -8.00 5.34 3.75
N GLY A 235 -8.48 6.58 3.80
CA GLY A 235 -8.96 7.31 2.62
C GLY A 235 -7.88 7.42 1.55
N ALA A 236 -6.68 7.87 1.91
CA ALA A 236 -5.56 8.00 0.98
C ALA A 236 -5.15 6.68 0.31
N TYR A 237 -5.06 5.60 1.08
CA TYR A 237 -4.78 4.27 0.52
C TYR A 237 -5.89 3.80 -0.42
N THR A 238 -7.15 4.05 -0.06
CA THR A 238 -8.29 3.71 -0.90
C THR A 238 -8.24 4.48 -2.21
N ALA A 239 -8.01 5.79 -2.16
CA ALA A 239 -7.89 6.64 -3.34
C ALA A 239 -6.77 6.19 -4.29
N PHE A 240 -5.58 5.92 -3.73
CA PHE A 240 -4.44 5.40 -4.49
C PHE A 240 -4.80 4.05 -5.15
N GLY A 241 -5.34 3.11 -4.38
CA GLY A 241 -5.69 1.78 -4.86
C GLY A 241 -6.77 1.82 -5.94
N THR A 242 -7.79 2.66 -5.77
CA THR A 242 -8.86 2.86 -6.74
C THR A 242 -8.31 3.40 -8.04
N MET A 243 -7.46 4.43 -8.00
CA MET A 243 -6.89 5.01 -9.22
C MET A 243 -5.92 4.03 -9.91
N ALA A 244 -5.09 3.33 -9.15
CA ALA A 244 -4.24 2.26 -9.68
C ALA A 244 -5.08 1.17 -10.38
N MET A 245 -6.26 0.86 -9.85
CA MET A 245 -7.18 -0.09 -10.47
C MET A 245 -7.81 0.45 -11.75
N VAL A 246 -8.22 1.73 -11.77
CA VAL A 246 -8.73 2.41 -12.96
C VAL A 246 -7.69 2.36 -14.09
N LEU A 247 -6.43 2.66 -13.80
CA LEU A 247 -5.34 2.57 -14.80
C LEU A 247 -5.19 1.13 -15.34
N ASN A 248 -5.30 0.13 -14.46
CA ASN A 248 -5.23 -1.27 -14.84
C ASN A 248 -6.43 -1.78 -15.65
N LEU A 249 -7.50 -0.99 -15.81
CA LEU A 249 -8.62 -1.35 -16.70
C LEU A 249 -8.23 -1.29 -18.17
N ILE A 250 -7.16 -0.57 -18.52
CA ILE A 250 -6.69 -0.45 -19.90
C ILE A 250 -6.04 -1.78 -20.31
N PRO A 251 -6.63 -2.53 -21.24
CA PRO A 251 -6.10 -3.84 -21.64
C PRO A 251 -4.70 -3.72 -22.23
N GLY A 252 -3.86 -4.74 -21.98
CA GLY A 252 -2.49 -4.80 -22.51
C GLY A 252 -1.45 -3.94 -21.78
N LEU A 253 -1.86 -2.97 -20.94
CA LEU A 253 -0.93 -2.06 -20.24
C LEU A 253 -0.78 -2.36 -18.74
N SER A 254 -1.47 -3.37 -18.20
CA SER A 254 -1.48 -3.70 -16.77
C SER A 254 -0.09 -3.94 -16.17
N ILE A 255 0.82 -4.54 -16.95
CA ILE A 255 2.20 -4.78 -16.53
C ILE A 255 2.98 -3.47 -16.37
N ILE A 256 2.80 -2.53 -17.30
CA ILE A 256 3.43 -1.21 -17.28
C ILE A 256 2.88 -0.43 -16.09
N PHE A 257 1.56 -0.44 -15.90
CA PHE A 257 0.94 0.23 -14.77
C PHE A 257 1.34 -0.38 -13.43
N THR A 258 1.70 -1.65 -13.37
CA THR A 258 2.27 -2.23 -12.13
C THR A 258 3.59 -1.53 -11.76
N PHE A 259 4.46 -1.24 -12.73
CA PHE A 259 5.70 -0.50 -12.49
C PHE A 259 5.44 0.97 -12.19
N THR A 260 4.57 1.65 -12.94
CA THR A 260 4.27 3.07 -12.69
C THR A 260 3.57 3.27 -11.34
N ASN A 261 2.71 2.33 -10.91
CA ASN A 261 2.12 2.35 -9.59
C ASN A 261 3.17 2.16 -8.48
N ALA A 262 4.19 1.32 -8.69
CA ALA A 262 5.31 1.18 -7.76
C ALA A 262 6.12 2.50 -7.65
N VAL A 263 6.37 3.18 -8.78
CA VAL A 263 6.99 4.51 -8.80
C VAL A 263 6.13 5.54 -8.07
N GLY A 264 4.83 5.59 -8.37
CA GLY A 264 3.88 6.50 -7.71
C GLY A 264 3.83 6.27 -6.21
N ALA A 265 3.82 5.02 -5.76
CA ALA A 265 3.90 4.68 -4.35
C ALA A 265 5.23 5.14 -3.71
N ALA A 266 6.35 5.05 -4.42
CA ALA A 266 7.64 5.54 -3.92
C ALA A 266 7.69 7.07 -3.83
N LEU A 267 7.10 7.78 -4.80
CA LEU A 267 6.93 9.24 -4.75
C LEU A 267 6.07 9.64 -3.54
N TRP A 268 4.96 8.93 -3.32
CA TRP A 268 4.12 9.16 -2.16
C TRP A 268 4.88 8.93 -0.85
N ALA A 269 5.59 7.80 -0.73
CA ALA A 269 6.43 7.51 0.42
C ALA A 269 7.49 8.60 0.66
N SER A 270 8.14 9.10 -0.39
CA SER A 270 9.09 10.22 -0.29
C SER A 270 8.44 11.47 0.30
N ASP A 271 7.23 11.82 -0.12
CA ASP A 271 6.54 13.01 0.40
C ASP A 271 6.06 12.82 1.84
N LEU A 272 5.72 11.59 2.23
CA LEU A 272 5.45 11.25 3.63
C LEU A 272 6.70 11.42 4.52
N GLU A 273 7.88 11.05 4.02
CA GLU A 273 9.15 11.25 4.71
C GLU A 273 9.47 12.73 4.88
N LYS A 274 9.29 13.54 3.83
CA LYS A 274 9.52 14.98 3.87
C LYS A 274 8.62 15.65 4.91
N LYS A 275 7.31 15.37 4.87
CA LYS A 275 6.35 15.90 5.85
C LYS A 275 6.69 15.49 7.28
N GLY A 276 7.09 14.24 7.49
CA GLY A 276 7.51 13.75 8.80
C GLY A 276 8.74 14.47 9.34
N ARG A 277 9.76 14.72 8.51
CA ARG A 277 10.98 15.44 8.91
C ARG A 277 10.71 16.90 9.25
N THR A 278 9.91 17.60 8.44
CA THR A 278 9.53 19.00 8.70
C THR A 278 8.83 19.12 10.06
N SER A 279 7.80 18.30 10.32
CA SER A 279 7.11 18.34 11.61
C SER A 279 8.03 18.06 12.81
N THR A 280 9.00 17.15 12.69
CA THR A 280 9.98 16.91 13.77
C THR A 280 10.98 18.05 13.95
N ALA A 281 11.36 18.73 12.87
CA ALA A 281 12.26 19.87 12.92
C ALA A 281 11.57 21.07 13.57
N ASP A 282 10.32 21.35 13.20
CA ASP A 282 9.51 22.44 13.77
C ASP A 282 9.27 22.25 15.28
N LEU A 283 9.06 21.00 15.71
CA LEU A 283 8.93 20.66 17.14
C LEU A 283 10.24 20.87 17.90
N HIS A 284 11.39 20.64 17.25
CA HIS A 284 12.69 20.83 17.87
C HIS A 284 13.07 22.32 17.95
N SER A 285 12.74 23.13 16.93
CA SER A 285 12.94 24.58 16.99
C SER A 285 12.04 25.21 18.04
N ALA A 286 10.74 24.89 18.07
CA ALA A 286 9.81 25.41 19.08
C ALA A 286 10.24 25.06 20.53
N ARG A 287 10.84 23.88 20.73
CA ARG A 287 11.41 23.48 22.03
C ARG A 287 12.72 24.20 22.37
N LYS A 288 13.51 24.57 21.37
CA LYS A 288 14.77 25.32 21.56
C LYS A 288 14.46 26.76 21.94
N ASP A 289 13.52 27.38 21.24
CA ASP A 289 13.08 28.77 21.50
C ASP A 289 12.48 28.88 22.91
N ALA A 290 11.63 27.94 23.33
CA ALA A 290 11.09 27.88 24.69
C ALA A 290 12.15 27.66 25.79
N ARG A 291 13.30 27.07 25.47
CA ARG A 291 14.43 26.90 26.40
C ARG A 291 15.34 28.12 26.45
N GLU A 292 15.44 28.87 25.37
CA GLU A 292 16.20 30.13 25.34
C GLU A 292 15.44 31.21 26.14
N ASP A 293 14.11 31.24 26.03
CA ASP A 293 13.24 32.11 26.83
C ASP A 293 13.29 31.81 28.35
N GLU A 294 13.47 30.55 28.75
CA GLU A 294 13.61 30.16 30.17
C GLU A 294 14.99 30.50 30.75
N VAL A 295 16.03 30.62 29.92
CA VAL A 295 17.41 30.91 30.36
C VAL A 295 17.70 32.42 30.40
N GLU A 296 16.91 33.24 29.69
CA GLU A 296 16.99 34.71 29.71
C GLU A 296 16.26 35.38 30.90
N VAL A 297 16.11 34.66 32.03
CA VAL A 297 15.68 35.24 33.32
C VAL A 297 16.79 35.04 34.37
N LEU A 298 18.01 35.46 34.03
CA LEU A 298 19.10 35.63 35.00
C LEU A 298 19.04 37.07 35.54
N LEU A 299 18.39 37.23 36.70
CA LEU A 299 18.36 38.50 37.44
C LEU A 299 19.80 38.98 37.75
N PRO A 300 20.10 40.28 37.61
CA PRO A 300 21.42 40.81 37.94
C PRO A 300 21.74 40.60 39.42
N ASN A 301 22.94 40.10 39.66
CA ASN A 301 23.56 39.90 40.96
C ASN A 301 23.58 41.21 41.76
N ALA A 302 22.73 41.34 42.77
CA ALA A 302 22.87 42.36 43.81
C ALA A 302 23.99 41.92 44.77
N GLY A 303 25.22 42.29 44.43
CA GLY A 303 26.36 42.24 45.33
C GLY A 303 26.10 43.08 46.58
N GLY A 304 26.42 42.51 47.74
CA GLY A 304 26.01 43.03 49.04
C GLY A 304 26.82 44.18 49.62
N SER A 305 26.35 44.64 50.78
CA SER A 305 27.18 45.30 51.80
C SER A 305 26.56 45.09 53.19
N SER A 306 27.08 44.11 53.93
CA SER A 306 27.00 44.08 55.39
C SER A 306 28.45 44.08 55.89
N GLY A 307 28.84 45.10 56.65
CA GLY A 307 30.22 45.30 57.07
C GLY A 307 30.37 46.56 57.92
N SER A 308 30.01 46.43 59.18
CA SER A 308 30.12 47.42 60.26
C SER A 308 31.57 47.86 60.56
N GLY A 309 31.74 49.15 60.92
CA GLY A 309 32.51 49.52 62.11
C GLY A 309 34.04 49.65 62.02
N ASN A 310 34.51 50.83 61.62
CA ASN A 310 35.47 51.69 62.33
C ASN A 310 36.48 51.06 63.32
N ALA A 311 37.79 51.13 63.01
CA ALA A 311 38.84 51.47 63.99
C ALA A 311 40.16 51.87 63.30
N ARG A 312 40.59 53.10 63.60
CA ARG A 312 41.91 53.70 63.35
C ARG A 312 43.07 52.88 63.93
N LYS A 313 44.21 52.87 63.23
CA LYS A 313 45.60 52.92 63.73
C LYS A 313 46.53 52.91 62.50
N ASP A 314 47.11 54.05 62.13
CA ASP A 314 48.41 54.59 62.57
C ASP A 314 49.58 53.98 61.75
N LEU A 315 50.40 54.91 61.22
CA LEU A 315 51.68 54.80 60.49
C LEU A 315 51.64 54.71 58.97
#